data_AF-Q081A5-F1
#
_entry.id   AF-Q081A5-F1
#
_cell.length_a   1.000
_cell.length_b   1.000
_cell.length_c   1.000
_cell.angle_alpha   90.00
_cell.angle_beta   90.00
_cell.angle_gamma   90.00
#
_symmetry.space_group_name_H-M   'P 1'
#
loop_
_entity.id
_entity.type
_entity.pdbx_description
1 polymer ?
#
loop_
_entity_poly.entity_id
_entity_poly.type
_entity_poly.pdbx_seq_one_letter_code
_entity_poly.pdbx_strand_id
1 'polypeptide(L)'
;MSPYNDVNSHSFKRFIMTEQTAALTGFIESVKQHQVLWGLQDETGEGWVVCDSSEFEETDVMPLWSSEAAAKSHCTDEWADYNPVTITLTEFLEYWVSDLNDDGVLIGVDWEAEQECLEIDPIVLAKELVDFEKE
;
A
#
# COMPACT_ATOMS: atom_id res chain seq x y z
N MET A 1 34.32 20.31 -32.64
CA MET A 1 33.32 21.34 -32.26
C MET A 1 32.04 21.02 -33.01
N SER A 2 31.16 20.26 -32.37
CA SER A 2 29.72 20.22 -32.64
C SER A 2 29.09 19.68 -31.35
N PRO A 3 28.29 20.48 -30.64
CA PRO A 3 27.76 20.14 -29.33
C PRO A 3 26.39 19.44 -29.48
N TYR A 4 25.99 18.73 -28.44
CA TYR A 4 24.67 18.12 -28.24
C TYR A 4 24.36 16.89 -29.10
N ASN A 5 24.86 15.75 -28.62
CA ASN A 5 24.13 14.50 -28.69
C ASN A 5 22.68 14.75 -28.24
N ASP A 6 21.75 14.43 -29.12
CA ASP A 6 20.36 14.14 -28.79
C ASP A 6 20.36 12.81 -28.01
N VAL A 7 20.78 12.87 -26.75
CA VAL A 7 20.33 11.88 -25.78
C VAL A 7 18.89 12.26 -25.49
N ASN A 8 17.98 11.59 -26.17
CA ASN A 8 16.63 11.40 -25.69
C ASN A 8 16.72 10.67 -24.33
N SER A 9 17.10 11.44 -23.33
CA SER A 9 16.95 11.18 -21.91
C SER A 9 15.48 11.43 -21.58
N HIS A 10 14.60 10.69 -22.24
CA HIS A 10 13.27 10.48 -21.69
C HIS A 10 13.44 9.48 -20.54
N SER A 11 13.95 10.00 -19.41
CA SER A 11 13.75 9.48 -18.06
C SER A 11 12.27 9.54 -17.70
N PHE A 12 11.42 8.99 -18.56
CA PHE A 12 9.98 8.97 -18.44
C PHE A 12 9.51 7.52 -18.29
N LYS A 13 10.14 6.79 -17.38
CA LYS A 13 9.43 5.76 -16.59
C LYS A 13 8.84 6.41 -15.34
N ARG A 14 8.22 7.59 -15.48
CA ARG A 14 7.30 8.18 -14.49
C ARG A 14 5.88 7.76 -14.85
N PHE A 15 5.70 6.46 -14.97
CA PHE A 15 4.41 5.83 -15.16
C PHE A 15 4.37 4.64 -14.22
N ILE A 16 4.13 4.92 -12.94
CA ILE A 16 3.20 4.06 -12.22
C ILE A 16 1.85 4.39 -12.88
N MET A 17 1.59 3.82 -14.06
CA MET A 17 0.20 3.42 -14.32
C MET A 17 0.03 2.36 -13.27
N THR A 18 -0.65 2.69 -12.17
CA THR A 18 -1.32 1.67 -11.40
C THR A 18 -2.13 0.89 -12.43
N GLU A 19 -1.61 -0.26 -12.89
CA GLU A 19 -2.49 -1.26 -13.46
C GLU A 19 -3.51 -1.47 -12.35
N GLN A 20 -4.75 -1.06 -12.59
CA GLN A 20 -5.84 -1.29 -11.65
C GLN A 20 -6.03 -2.80 -11.62
N THR A 21 -5.24 -3.46 -10.79
CA THR A 21 -5.37 -4.88 -10.55
C THR A 21 -6.72 -5.12 -9.90
N ALA A 22 -7.23 -6.35 -10.03
CA ALA A 22 -8.46 -6.73 -9.36
C ALA A 22 -8.34 -6.53 -7.83
N ALA A 23 -7.13 -6.76 -7.28
CA ALA A 23 -6.81 -6.51 -5.88
C ALA A 23 -6.96 -5.03 -5.51
N LEU A 24 -6.34 -4.09 -6.25
CA LEU A 24 -6.46 -2.66 -5.95
C LEU A 24 -7.91 -2.17 -6.05
N THR A 25 -8.63 -2.60 -7.10
CA THR A 25 -10.02 -2.20 -7.31
C THR A 25 -10.91 -2.71 -6.17
N GLY A 26 -10.81 -4.01 -5.84
CA GLY A 26 -11.58 -4.62 -4.76
C GLY A 26 -11.24 -4.02 -3.39
N PHE A 27 -9.95 -3.72 -3.16
CA PHE A 27 -9.49 -3.05 -1.96
C PHE A 27 -10.14 -1.68 -1.80
N ILE A 28 -10.04 -0.83 -2.83
CA ILE A 28 -10.61 0.52 -2.82
C ILE A 28 -12.13 0.49 -2.60
N GLU A 29 -12.85 -0.40 -3.30
CA GLU A 29 -14.31 -0.54 -3.15
C GLU A 29 -14.70 -0.96 -1.73
N SER A 30 -14.00 -1.95 -1.17
CA SER A 30 -14.26 -2.45 0.18
C SER A 30 -13.95 -1.40 1.24
N VAL A 31 -12.79 -0.73 1.17
CA VAL A 31 -12.41 0.34 2.09
C VAL A 31 -13.40 1.49 2.01
N LYS A 32 -13.89 1.86 0.83
CA LYS A 32 -14.96 2.86 0.70
C LYS A 32 -16.27 2.40 1.29
N GLN A 33 -16.64 1.13 1.11
CA GLN A 33 -17.88 0.60 1.64
C GLN A 33 -17.86 0.50 3.17
N HIS A 34 -16.73 0.10 3.75
CA HIS A 34 -16.61 -0.21 5.18
C HIS A 34 -15.94 0.92 5.98
N GLN A 35 -15.31 1.88 5.29
CA GLN A 35 -14.57 3.01 5.85
C GLN A 35 -13.43 2.58 6.80
N VAL A 36 -12.90 1.38 6.60
CA VAL A 36 -11.84 0.78 7.41
C VAL A 36 -10.88 -0.02 6.56
N LEU A 37 -9.64 -0.08 7.03
CA LEU A 37 -8.53 -0.87 6.53
C LEU A 37 -8.08 -1.80 7.66
N TRP A 38 -7.35 -2.86 7.30
CA TRP A 38 -6.82 -3.81 8.26
C TRP A 38 -5.31 -3.90 8.10
N GLY A 39 -4.56 -3.71 9.17
CA GLY A 39 -3.12 -3.97 9.24
C GLY A 39 -2.83 -5.08 10.22
N LEU A 40 -1.61 -5.60 10.21
CA LEU A 40 -1.14 -6.55 11.21
C LEU A 40 -0.29 -5.85 12.26
N GLN A 41 -0.68 -6.00 13.52
CA GLN A 41 0.01 -5.44 14.67
C GLN A 41 0.42 -6.55 15.64
N ASP A 42 1.59 -6.40 16.25
CA ASP A 42 2.08 -7.32 17.26
C ASP A 42 1.24 -7.30 18.55
N GLU A 43 1.51 -8.22 19.48
CA GLU A 43 0.80 -8.28 20.76
C GLU A 43 1.04 -7.04 21.65
N THR A 44 2.10 -6.27 21.40
CA THR A 44 2.44 -5.08 22.19
C THR A 44 1.60 -3.87 21.80
N GLY A 45 1.10 -3.84 20.56
CA GLY A 45 0.35 -2.72 20.02
C GLY A 45 1.24 -1.58 19.51
N GLU A 46 2.55 -1.80 19.43
CA GLU A 46 3.54 -0.82 18.97
C GLU A 46 4.19 -1.22 17.64
N GLY A 47 4.28 -2.52 17.36
CA GLY A 47 4.92 -3.05 16.15
C GLY A 47 3.92 -3.35 15.05
N TRP A 48 4.07 -2.71 13.89
CA TRP A 48 3.33 -3.04 12.68
C TRP A 48 4.17 -3.91 11.74
N VAL A 49 3.53 -4.79 10.98
CA VAL A 49 4.22 -5.56 9.94
C VAL A 49 4.66 -4.61 8.83
N VAL A 50 5.95 -4.67 8.50
CA VAL A 50 6.56 -4.05 7.33
C VAL A 50 7.49 -5.07 6.68
N CYS A 51 7.60 -5.02 5.36
CA CYS A 51 8.41 -5.94 4.56
C CYS A 51 9.25 -5.16 3.56
N ASP A 52 10.40 -5.70 3.18
CA ASP A 52 11.22 -5.09 2.13
C ASP A 52 10.45 -5.07 0.80
N SER A 53 10.48 -3.93 0.11
CA SER A 53 9.93 -3.78 -1.25
C SER A 53 10.63 -4.72 -2.22
N SER A 54 9.84 -5.40 -3.04
CA SER A 54 10.35 -6.24 -4.12
C SER A 54 10.77 -5.41 -5.34
N GLU A 55 10.23 -4.20 -5.50
CA GLU A 55 10.52 -3.31 -6.62
C GLU A 55 11.65 -2.30 -6.34
N PHE A 56 11.82 -1.88 -5.09
CA PHE A 56 12.74 -0.82 -4.70
C PHE A 56 13.67 -1.29 -3.57
N GLU A 57 14.96 -1.41 -3.89
CA GLU A 57 16.00 -1.63 -2.87
C GLU A 57 16.02 -0.42 -1.92
N GLU A 58 15.98 -0.67 -0.60
CA GLU A 58 15.93 0.34 0.49
C GLU A 58 14.56 1.01 0.73
N THR A 59 13.47 0.41 0.27
CA THR A 59 12.10 0.86 0.58
C THR A 59 11.34 -0.20 1.35
N ASP A 60 10.67 0.20 2.43
CA ASP A 60 9.76 -0.68 3.16
C ASP A 60 8.34 -0.62 2.59
N VAL A 61 7.60 -1.70 2.75
CA VAL A 61 6.20 -1.83 2.36
C VAL A 61 5.38 -2.31 3.54
N MET A 62 4.33 -1.57 3.87
CA MET A 62 3.35 -1.96 4.88
C MET A 62 2.18 -2.68 4.20
N PRO A 63 1.98 -4.00 4.43
CA PRO A 63 0.82 -4.69 3.91
C PRO A 63 -0.47 -4.28 4.65
N LEU A 64 -1.49 -3.92 3.88
CA LEU A 64 -2.83 -3.58 4.33
C LEU A 64 -3.87 -4.39 3.56
N TRP A 65 -4.90 -4.82 4.27
CA TRP A 65 -5.99 -5.61 3.72
C TRP A 65 -7.32 -4.88 3.81
N SER A 66 -8.18 -5.20 2.86
CA SER A 66 -9.54 -4.68 2.81
C SER A 66 -10.51 -5.41 3.73
N SER A 67 -10.09 -6.55 4.31
CA SER A 67 -10.91 -7.33 5.24
C SER A 67 -10.09 -8.00 6.35
N GLU A 68 -10.71 -8.14 7.52
CA GLU A 68 -10.12 -8.87 8.67
C GLU A 68 -9.74 -10.30 8.29
N ALA A 69 -10.58 -10.97 7.50
CA ALA A 69 -10.36 -12.37 7.13
C ALA A 69 -9.09 -12.55 6.30
N ALA A 70 -8.81 -11.62 5.37
CA ALA A 70 -7.61 -11.63 4.55
C ALA A 70 -6.34 -11.30 5.35
N ALA A 71 -6.43 -10.33 6.27
CA ALA A 71 -5.33 -10.06 7.20
C ALA A 71 -5.06 -11.28 8.10
N LYS A 72 -6.12 -11.87 8.66
CA LYS A 72 -6.03 -13.03 9.56
C LYS A 72 -5.52 -14.29 8.87
N SER A 73 -5.79 -14.49 7.58
CA SER A 73 -5.23 -15.63 6.85
C SER A 73 -3.71 -15.56 6.72
N HIS A 74 -3.13 -14.35 6.85
CA HIS A 74 -1.69 -14.11 6.84
C HIS A 74 -1.05 -14.16 8.23
N CYS A 75 -1.83 -14.21 9.32
CA CYS A 75 -1.34 -14.45 10.68
C CYS A 75 -0.89 -15.90 10.88
N THR A 76 0.06 -16.37 10.08
CA THR A 76 0.61 -17.72 10.09
C THR A 76 2.13 -17.67 10.09
N ASP A 77 2.77 -18.74 10.56
CA ASP A 77 4.23 -18.87 10.64
C ASP A 77 4.92 -17.68 11.33
N GLU A 78 5.55 -16.78 10.57
CA GLU A 78 6.30 -15.63 11.09
C GLU A 78 5.40 -14.51 11.64
N TRP A 79 4.13 -14.48 11.21
CA TRP A 79 3.14 -13.51 11.69
C TRP A 79 2.09 -14.16 12.61
N ALA A 80 2.37 -15.36 13.15
CA ALA A 80 1.44 -16.07 14.03
C ALA A 80 1.08 -15.30 15.32
N ASP A 81 2.00 -14.47 15.81
CA ASP A 81 1.81 -13.65 17.01
C ASP A 81 1.23 -12.26 16.68
N TYR A 82 0.98 -11.95 15.40
CA TYR A 82 0.36 -10.71 14.98
C TYR A 82 -1.15 -10.85 14.88
N ASN A 83 -1.86 -9.77 15.18
CA ASN A 83 -3.31 -9.71 15.11
C ASN A 83 -3.78 -8.67 14.08
N PRO A 84 -4.87 -8.94 13.36
CA PRO A 84 -5.48 -7.96 12.47
C PRO A 84 -6.08 -6.81 13.30
N VAL A 85 -5.61 -5.60 13.05
CA VAL A 85 -6.06 -4.37 13.68
C VAL A 85 -6.74 -3.48 12.65
N THR A 86 -7.87 -2.93 13.05
CA THR A 86 -8.66 -2.01 12.24
C THR A 86 -8.06 -0.62 12.29
N ILE A 87 -7.85 -0.02 11.12
CA ILE A 87 -7.44 1.37 10.93
C ILE A 87 -8.60 2.06 10.20
N THR A 88 -9.17 3.13 10.76
CA THR A 88 -10.25 3.82 10.04
C THR A 88 -9.70 4.55 8.82
N LEU A 89 -10.51 4.68 7.77
CA LEU A 89 -10.12 5.44 6.58
C LEU A 89 -9.73 6.88 6.94
N THR A 90 -10.44 7.49 7.89
CA THR A 90 -10.11 8.83 8.38
C THR A 90 -8.74 8.87 9.03
N GLU A 91 -8.44 7.96 9.97
CA GLU A 91 -7.12 7.91 10.61
C GLU A 91 -6.02 7.68 9.59
N PHE A 92 -6.25 6.76 8.64
CA PHE A 92 -5.32 6.46 7.57
C PHE A 92 -5.00 7.73 6.75
N LEU A 93 -6.02 8.45 6.28
CA LEU A 93 -5.85 9.65 5.48
C LEU A 93 -5.23 10.83 6.25
N GLU A 94 -5.55 10.99 7.54
CA GLU A 94 -5.12 12.14 8.34
C GLU A 94 -3.72 11.98 8.94
N TYR A 95 -3.37 10.78 9.38
CA TYR A 95 -2.11 10.52 10.09
C TYR A 95 -1.18 9.66 9.24
N TRP A 96 -1.62 8.46 8.88
CA TRP A 96 -0.76 7.45 8.25
C TRP A 96 -0.20 7.87 6.90
N VAL A 97 -1.02 8.47 6.04
CA VAL A 97 -0.59 8.82 4.68
C VAL A 97 0.59 9.79 4.69
N SER A 98 0.63 10.74 5.64
CA SER A 98 1.76 11.66 5.76
C SER A 98 2.98 10.97 6.36
N ASP A 99 2.80 10.22 7.46
CA ASP A 99 3.88 9.53 8.16
C ASP A 99 4.57 8.50 7.22
N LEU A 100 3.80 7.65 6.54
CA LEU A 100 4.32 6.64 5.61
C LEU A 100 5.04 7.30 4.42
N ASN A 101 4.50 8.40 3.88
CA ASN A 101 5.14 9.11 2.79
C ASN A 101 6.47 9.76 3.22
N ASP A 102 6.53 10.33 4.42
CA ASP A 102 7.74 10.98 4.94
C ASP A 102 8.84 9.96 5.26
N ASP A 103 8.45 8.77 5.73
CA ASP A 103 9.34 7.64 5.96
C ASP A 103 9.70 6.88 4.67
N GLY A 104 9.05 7.20 3.54
CA GLY A 104 9.28 6.56 2.26
C GLY A 104 8.72 5.14 2.16
N VAL A 105 7.78 4.78 3.03
CA VAL A 105 7.13 3.47 3.11
C VAL A 105 5.98 3.38 2.11
N LEU A 106 5.96 2.32 1.31
CA LEU A 106 4.89 2.02 0.38
C LEU A 106 3.80 1.17 1.04
N ILE A 107 2.66 1.05 0.38
CA ILE A 107 1.54 0.23 0.86
C ILE A 107 1.35 -0.98 -0.04
N GLY A 108 1.28 -2.14 0.59
CA GLY A 108 0.96 -3.40 -0.04
C GLY A 108 -0.53 -3.70 0.07
N VAL A 109 -1.33 -3.53 -0.99
CA VAL A 109 -2.78 -3.77 -0.90
C VAL A 109 -3.14 -5.22 -1.16
N ASP A 110 -3.97 -5.81 -0.28
CA ASP A 110 -4.51 -7.17 -0.38
C ASP A 110 -3.47 -8.19 -0.86
N TRP A 111 -2.34 -8.25 -0.13
CA TRP A 111 -1.31 -9.25 -0.39
C TRP A 111 -1.91 -10.65 -0.27
N GLU A 112 -1.69 -11.47 -1.30
CA GLU A 112 -2.04 -12.88 -1.36
C GLU A 112 -0.79 -13.69 -1.64
N ALA A 113 -0.60 -14.81 -0.94
CA ALA A 113 0.59 -15.65 -1.01
C ALA A 113 0.99 -16.16 -2.42
N GLU A 114 0.08 -16.14 -3.39
CA GLU A 114 0.32 -16.61 -4.77
C GLU A 114 0.20 -15.50 -5.83
N GLN A 115 0.00 -14.24 -5.44
CA GLN A 115 -0.22 -13.12 -6.36
C GLN A 115 0.91 -12.07 -6.30
N GLU A 116 0.92 -11.20 -7.31
CA GLU A 116 1.81 -10.04 -7.32
C GLU A 116 1.48 -9.13 -6.14
N CYS A 117 2.46 -8.93 -5.26
CA CYS A 117 2.39 -7.98 -4.18
C CYS A 117 2.37 -6.58 -4.77
N LEU A 118 1.18 -5.98 -4.89
CA LEU A 118 1.05 -4.64 -5.44
C LEU A 118 1.54 -3.61 -4.44
N GLU A 119 2.52 -2.82 -4.84
CA GLU A 119 3.08 -1.73 -4.05
C GLU A 119 2.56 -0.39 -4.58
N ILE A 120 1.92 0.41 -3.73
CA ILE A 120 1.37 1.71 -4.08
C ILE A 120 1.81 2.77 -3.09
N ASP A 121 2.10 3.96 -3.62
CA ASP A 121 2.43 5.13 -2.80
C ASP A 121 1.22 5.54 -1.94
N PRO A 122 1.40 5.82 -0.64
CA PRO A 122 0.31 6.17 0.27
C PRO A 122 -0.50 7.38 -0.20
N ILE A 123 0.14 8.38 -0.81
CA ILE A 123 -0.51 9.58 -1.36
C ILE A 123 -1.34 9.22 -2.58
N VAL A 124 -0.88 8.28 -3.41
CA VAL A 124 -1.64 7.80 -4.57
C VAL A 124 -2.86 7.03 -4.12
N LEU A 125 -2.69 6.08 -3.18
CA LEU A 125 -3.81 5.31 -2.62
C LEU A 125 -4.85 6.24 -1.95
N ALA A 126 -4.40 7.23 -1.19
CA ALA A 126 -5.27 8.23 -0.57
C ALA A 126 -6.10 9.00 -1.60
N LYS A 127 -5.50 9.41 -2.73
CA LYS A 127 -6.22 10.08 -3.82
C LYS A 127 -7.27 9.16 -4.42
N GLU A 128 -6.94 7.91 -4.71
CA GLU A 128 -7.90 6.93 -5.24
C GLU A 128 -9.08 6.68 -4.28
N LEU A 129 -8.80 6.69 -2.97
CA LEU A 129 -9.83 6.56 -1.94
C LEU A 129 -10.77 7.78 -1.88
N VAL A 130 -10.26 8.98 -2.17
CA VAL A 130 -11.03 10.24 -2.11
C VAL A 130 -11.72 10.60 -3.45
N ASP A 131 -11.09 10.34 -4.61
CA ASP A 131 -11.56 10.87 -5.91
C ASP A 131 -12.88 10.25 -6.43
N PHE A 132 -13.31 9.14 -5.87
CA PHE A 132 -14.55 8.42 -6.27
C PHE A 132 -15.84 9.00 -5.70
N GLU A 133 -15.78 10.07 -4.89
CA GLU A 133 -16.99 10.81 -4.49
C GLU A 133 -17.61 11.61 -5.66
N LYS A 134 -17.01 11.57 -6.86
CA LYS A 134 -17.53 12.20 -8.07
C LYS A 134 -18.12 11.18 -9.04
N GLU A 135 -19.30 10.65 -8.73
CA GLU A 135 -20.32 10.41 -9.77
C GLU A 135 -21.75 10.47 -9.23
#